data_AF-A0A2N1TBT1-F1
#
_entry.id   AF-A0A2N1TBT1-F1
#
_cell.length_a   1.000
_cell.length_b   1.000
_cell.length_c   1.000
_cell.angle_alpha   90.00
_cell.angle_beta   90.00
_cell.angle_gamma   90.00
#
_symmetry.space_group_name_H-M   'P 1'
#
loop_
_entity.id
_entity.type
_entity.pdbx_description
1 polymer ?
#
loop_
_entity_poly.entity_id
_entity_poly.type
_entity_poly.pdbx_seq_one_letter_code
_entity_poly.pdbx_strand_id
1 'polypeptide(L)'
;MGLLDIFKKKKPVKAVAAPASEPALKKPILTPPPGTPEAEGIIKGVIDTKDGSQQVSGDEFMNIVPEVDESLLDNVVAPKSIALTILRICFVSLMVVGGMAVAFFQYHLDNKFTFLKDDKPVERLYNKVVDMNENLLDKQTDVNTYRYLQIKGYLDHFTFNGDQYLHNYKIYTSSTSTDRERNNASRLMTLMRENLRAYFLELRDLYRHDITKPILNGVMVMSDADIMETFKESLTVSLRQYDAGVAGSREVSHLVRLVENNSLKNLIIKTDFDALNDLELMSFLNEVNDTVTNSLSTMQKIKEERIRLSDIIKEIELRTISVDNFYSSGEFDKYGGVRWTSYDFDSVGRKISIVGETKILDTKLFSFIADLVISLNSSPLFKDGEIRSFSKSGDLSTGYSSSVRLVLSLEEDEEEGEEALIDNTN
;
A
#
# COMPACT_ATOMS: atom_id res chain seq x y z
N MET A 1 19.83 -11.37 11.75
CA MET A 1 18.66 -11.22 12.66
C MET A 1 17.48 -10.87 11.80
N GLY A 2 16.54 -11.81 11.62
CA GLY A 2 15.41 -11.65 10.71
C GLY A 2 14.32 -10.76 11.29
N LEU A 3 13.58 -10.05 10.43
CA LEU A 3 12.45 -9.17 10.75
C LEU A 3 11.48 -9.77 11.78
N LEU A 4 11.34 -11.10 11.82
CA LEU A 4 10.49 -11.85 12.76
C LEU A 4 10.91 -11.78 14.24
N ASP A 5 12.20 -11.55 14.58
CA ASP A 5 12.65 -11.51 15.98
C ASP A 5 12.20 -10.23 16.72
N ILE A 6 11.80 -9.19 15.99
CA ILE A 6 11.27 -7.95 16.57
C ILE A 6 9.80 -8.12 17.00
N PHE A 7 9.06 -9.10 16.44
CA PHE A 7 7.62 -9.26 16.68
C PHE A 7 7.25 -9.99 17.97
N LYS A 8 8.18 -10.71 18.62
CA LYS A 8 7.87 -11.49 19.85
C LYS A 8 7.92 -10.69 21.17
N LYS A 9 8.23 -9.39 21.16
CA LYS A 9 8.50 -8.61 22.39
C LYS A 9 7.42 -7.60 22.82
N LYS A 10 6.21 -7.61 22.26
CA LYS A 10 5.12 -6.76 22.79
C LYS A 10 4.21 -7.53 23.76
N LYS A 11 4.24 -7.12 25.03
CA LYS A 11 3.34 -7.57 26.11
C LYS A 11 1.87 -7.37 25.71
N PRO A 12 0.95 -8.25 26.17
CA PRO A 12 -0.47 -8.04 25.97
C PRO A 12 -0.92 -6.77 26.70
N VAL A 13 -1.52 -5.85 25.96
CA VAL A 13 -2.18 -4.67 26.52
C VAL A 13 -3.45 -5.15 27.21
N LYS A 14 -3.56 -4.89 28.53
CA LYS A 14 -4.78 -5.12 29.31
C LYS A 14 -5.93 -4.34 28.66
N ALA A 15 -6.99 -5.06 28.29
CA ALA A 15 -8.26 -4.47 27.90
C ALA A 15 -8.77 -3.57 29.03
N VAL A 16 -8.92 -2.28 28.75
CA VAL A 16 -9.58 -1.32 29.63
C VAL A 16 -11.09 -1.48 29.39
N ALA A 17 -11.80 -1.84 30.46
CA ALA A 17 -13.24 -2.01 30.45
C ALA A 17 -13.95 -0.70 30.08
N ALA A 18 -14.95 -0.81 29.20
CA ALA A 18 -15.84 0.27 28.84
C ALA A 18 -16.64 0.74 30.07
N PRO A 19 -16.71 2.06 30.36
CA PRO A 19 -17.63 2.56 31.36
C PRO A 19 -19.06 2.55 30.82
N ALA A 20 -19.95 2.13 31.71
CA ALA A 20 -21.37 1.92 31.50
C ALA A 20 -22.12 3.20 31.10
N SER A 21 -23.18 2.96 30.33
CA SER A 21 -24.28 3.85 29.94
C SER A 21 -24.67 4.91 30.97
N GLU A 22 -24.73 6.17 30.52
CA GLU A 22 -25.43 7.26 31.21
C GLU A 22 -26.91 7.39 30.77
N PRO A 23 -27.77 7.95 31.63
CA PRO A 23 -29.22 7.75 31.59
C PRO A 23 -29.99 8.80 30.76
N ALA A 24 -31.21 8.40 30.40
CA ALA A 24 -32.19 9.17 29.65
C ALA A 24 -32.58 10.53 30.30
N LEU A 25 -32.53 11.60 29.49
CA LEU A 25 -33.09 12.91 29.81
C LEU A 25 -34.62 12.85 29.93
N LYS A 26 -35.14 13.20 31.12
CA LYS A 26 -36.54 13.56 31.35
C LYS A 26 -36.79 15.01 30.92
N LYS A 27 -37.83 15.21 30.11
CA LYS A 27 -38.39 16.54 29.75
C LYS A 27 -38.96 17.24 30.98
N PRO A 28 -38.75 18.56 31.16
CA PRO A 28 -39.50 19.34 32.13
C PRO A 28 -40.88 19.71 31.58
N ILE A 29 -41.91 19.43 32.39
CA ILE A 29 -43.28 19.94 32.27
C ILE A 29 -43.30 21.32 32.94
N LEU A 30 -43.66 22.36 32.21
CA LEU A 30 -43.92 23.70 32.77
C LEU A 30 -45.42 23.97 32.71
N THR A 31 -46.03 23.93 33.89
CA THR A 31 -47.36 24.43 34.22
C THR A 31 -47.40 25.97 34.23
N PRO A 32 -48.53 26.60 33.86
CA PRO A 32 -48.69 28.06 33.94
C PRO A 32 -48.97 28.54 35.37
N PRO A 33 -48.50 29.74 35.78
CA PRO A 33 -48.90 30.36 37.04
C PRO A 33 -50.21 31.17 36.92
N PRO A 34 -50.93 31.40 38.04
CA PRO A 34 -52.30 31.93 38.06
C PRO A 34 -52.39 33.45 38.29
N GLY A 35 -53.51 34.03 37.85
CA GLY A 35 -54.24 35.08 38.56
C GLY A 35 -53.62 36.48 38.63
N THR A 36 -54.01 37.36 37.71
CA THR A 36 -53.90 38.82 37.84
C THR A 36 -55.08 39.34 38.68
N PRO A 37 -54.85 40.15 39.73
CA PRO A 37 -55.93 40.89 40.39
C PRO A 37 -56.25 42.19 39.63
N GLU A 38 -57.54 42.50 39.63
CA GLU A 38 -58.14 43.77 39.24
C GLU A 38 -57.55 44.95 40.03
N ALA A 39 -57.33 46.08 39.34
CA ALA A 39 -57.19 47.38 39.96
C ALA A 39 -57.95 48.40 39.12
N GLU A 40 -59.23 48.56 39.46
CA GLU A 40 -60.04 49.73 39.11
C GLU A 40 -59.58 50.95 39.90
N GLY A 41 -59.70 52.13 39.28
CA GLY A 41 -59.96 53.38 39.99
C GLY A 41 -58.75 54.27 40.30
N ILE A 42 -58.62 55.35 39.52
CA ILE A 42 -58.66 56.76 39.95
C ILE A 42 -57.98 57.59 38.85
N ILE A 43 -58.77 58.03 37.87
CA ILE A 43 -58.51 59.27 37.12
C ILE A 43 -59.71 60.18 37.38
N LYS A 44 -59.55 61.04 38.37
CA LYS A 44 -60.25 62.32 38.55
C LYS A 44 -59.10 63.29 38.85
N GLY A 45 -58.83 64.37 38.14
CA GLY A 45 -59.58 65.14 37.18
C GLY A 45 -59.17 66.59 37.45
N VAL A 46 -58.55 67.28 36.50
CA VAL A 46 -58.47 68.74 36.46
C VAL A 46 -58.35 69.13 34.97
N ILE A 47 -59.49 69.11 34.28
CA ILE A 47 -59.73 70.04 33.17
C ILE A 47 -60.67 71.07 33.79
N ASP A 48 -60.13 72.24 34.07
CA ASP A 48 -60.92 73.41 34.43
C ASP A 48 -61.01 74.30 33.19
N THR A 49 -62.16 74.25 32.53
CA THR A 49 -62.53 75.13 31.42
C THR A 49 -63.82 75.83 31.79
N LYS A 50 -63.69 77.00 32.44
CA LYS A 50 -64.72 78.05 32.43
C LYS A 50 -64.09 79.43 32.49
N ASP A 51 -63.91 80.00 31.31
CA ASP A 51 -64.39 81.33 30.90
C ASP A 51 -63.74 81.56 29.52
N GLY A 52 -64.47 81.64 28.41
CA GLY A 52 -65.59 82.54 28.20
C GLY A 52 -65.14 83.52 27.12
N SER A 53 -65.54 83.23 25.87
CA SER A 53 -65.54 84.13 24.71
C SER A 53 -64.20 84.72 24.24
N GLN A 54 -63.61 84.14 23.20
CA GLN A 54 -63.13 84.93 22.05
C GLN A 54 -62.99 84.01 20.82
N GLN A 55 -63.79 84.32 19.79
CA GLN A 55 -63.59 83.83 18.43
C GLN A 55 -62.21 84.32 17.95
N VAL A 56 -61.29 83.39 17.70
CA VAL A 56 -60.07 83.66 16.92
C VAL A 56 -60.00 82.63 15.81
N SER A 57 -59.85 83.15 14.59
CA SER A 57 -59.88 82.46 13.31
C SER A 57 -58.89 81.30 13.21
N GLY A 58 -59.30 80.24 12.51
CA GLY A 58 -58.63 78.95 12.40
C GLY A 58 -57.37 78.87 11.52
N ASP A 59 -56.46 79.86 11.59
CA ASP A 59 -55.18 79.80 10.85
C ASP A 59 -53.92 79.99 11.74
N GLU A 60 -54.04 80.09 13.07
CA GLU A 60 -52.88 80.27 13.98
C GLU A 60 -52.62 79.11 14.95
N PHE A 61 -53.36 78.00 14.89
CA PHE A 61 -53.23 76.89 15.84
C PHE A 61 -52.02 75.96 15.61
N MET A 62 -51.26 76.14 14.51
CA MET A 62 -50.15 75.25 14.14
C MET A 62 -48.75 75.87 14.32
N ASN A 63 -48.63 77.12 14.77
CA ASN A 63 -47.34 77.83 14.88
C ASN A 63 -46.92 78.20 16.31
N ILE A 64 -47.66 77.78 17.34
CA ILE A 64 -47.22 77.92 18.72
C ILE A 64 -46.38 76.69 19.06
N VAL A 65 -45.06 76.82 18.93
CA VAL A 65 -44.12 75.85 19.50
C VAL A 65 -44.32 75.91 21.02
N PRO A 66 -44.69 74.80 21.69
CA PRO A 66 -44.82 74.81 23.13
C PRO A 66 -43.43 75.02 23.73
N GLU A 67 -43.20 76.17 24.36
CA GLU A 67 -42.05 76.36 25.22
C GLU A 67 -42.22 75.41 26.40
N VAL A 68 -41.37 74.37 26.44
CA VAL A 68 -41.29 73.46 27.57
C VAL A 68 -40.77 74.27 28.74
N ASP A 69 -41.60 74.45 29.75
CA ASP A 69 -41.25 75.15 30.98
C ASP A 69 -40.16 74.36 31.73
N GLU A 70 -38.89 74.69 31.46
CA GLU A 70 -37.70 74.07 32.07
C GLU A 70 -37.64 74.30 33.59
N SER A 71 -38.46 75.22 34.13
CA SER A 71 -38.54 75.47 35.58
C SER A 71 -39.12 74.28 36.37
N LEU A 72 -39.83 73.37 35.70
CA LEU A 72 -40.31 72.10 36.30
C LEU A 72 -39.24 70.99 36.31
N LEU A 73 -38.18 71.10 35.49
CA LEU A 73 -37.08 70.14 35.47
C LEU A 73 -35.94 70.53 36.42
N ASP A 74 -35.81 71.81 36.76
CA ASP A 74 -34.72 72.33 37.61
C ASP A 74 -34.91 72.00 39.11
N ASN A 75 -36.11 71.57 39.52
CA ASN A 75 -36.43 71.22 40.91
C ASN A 75 -36.75 69.73 41.14
N VAL A 76 -36.57 68.85 40.15
CA VAL A 76 -36.60 67.41 40.39
C VAL A 76 -35.25 66.98 40.96
N VAL A 77 -35.09 67.19 42.26
CA VAL A 77 -34.01 66.56 43.03
C VAL A 77 -34.14 65.06 42.81
N ALA A 78 -33.25 64.51 41.98
CA ALA A 78 -33.22 63.07 41.69
C ALA A 78 -33.28 62.33 43.04
N PRO A 79 -34.34 61.54 43.31
CA PRO A 79 -34.44 60.88 44.59
C PRO A 79 -33.18 60.02 44.71
N LYS A 80 -32.37 60.27 45.75
CA LYS A 80 -31.21 59.45 46.12
C LYS A 80 -31.72 58.10 46.61
N SER A 81 -32.36 57.34 45.72
CA SER A 81 -32.85 56.02 45.99
C SER A 81 -31.65 55.10 46.01
N ILE A 82 -31.29 54.67 47.22
CA ILE A 82 -30.22 53.70 47.47
C ILE A 82 -30.41 52.45 46.59
N ALA A 83 -31.66 52.06 46.32
CA ALA A 83 -31.99 50.95 45.43
C ALA A 83 -31.51 51.18 43.98
N LEU A 84 -31.64 52.40 43.44
CA LEU A 84 -31.17 52.74 42.09
C LEU A 84 -29.64 52.70 42.02
N THR A 85 -28.95 53.12 43.09
CA THR A 85 -27.48 53.04 43.19
C THR A 85 -27.01 51.59 43.23
N ILE A 86 -27.67 50.72 44.03
CA ILE A 86 -27.35 49.29 44.10
C ILE A 86 -27.57 48.61 42.73
N LEU A 87 -28.69 48.89 42.06
CA LEU A 87 -28.98 48.34 40.74
C LEU A 87 -27.91 48.72 39.70
N ARG A 88 -27.46 49.98 39.70
CA ARG A 88 -26.37 50.45 38.83
C ARG A 88 -25.06 49.71 39.11
N ILE A 89 -24.70 49.52 40.38
CA ILE A 89 -23.50 48.78 40.76
C ILE A 89 -23.59 47.32 40.29
N CYS A 90 -24.74 46.66 40.50
CA CYS A 90 -24.97 45.30 39.99
C CYS A 90 -24.85 45.24 38.46
N PHE A 91 -25.46 46.18 37.73
CA PHE A 91 -25.38 46.21 36.27
C PHE A 91 -23.96 46.43 35.75
N VAL A 92 -23.20 47.35 36.36
CA VAL A 92 -21.78 47.57 36.03
C VAL A 92 -20.96 46.32 36.34
N SER A 93 -21.19 45.68 37.49
CA SER A 93 -20.48 44.43 37.82
C SER A 93 -20.78 43.32 36.82
N LEU A 94 -22.03 43.20 36.35
CA LEU A 94 -22.44 42.21 35.36
C LEU A 94 -21.84 42.49 33.99
N MET A 95 -21.81 43.76 33.56
CA MET A 95 -21.11 44.21 32.35
C MET A 95 -19.60 43.89 32.40
N VAL A 96 -18.97 44.11 33.55
CA VAL A 96 -17.55 43.83 33.76
C VAL A 96 -17.28 42.31 33.74
N VAL A 97 -18.11 41.50 34.40
CA VAL A 97 -18.00 40.03 34.35
C VAL A 97 -18.27 39.50 32.93
N GLY A 98 -19.29 40.02 32.24
CA GLY A 98 -19.59 39.66 30.86
C GLY A 98 -18.46 40.04 29.90
N GLY A 99 -17.89 41.24 30.05
CA GLY A 99 -16.73 41.68 29.29
C GLY A 99 -15.49 40.82 29.56
N MET A 100 -15.23 40.45 30.82
CA MET A 100 -14.15 39.53 31.18
C MET A 100 -14.38 38.13 30.58
N ALA A 101 -15.61 37.62 30.57
CA ALA A 101 -15.93 36.34 29.96
C ALA A 101 -15.69 36.37 28.44
N VAL A 102 -16.17 37.41 27.74
CA VAL A 102 -15.94 37.58 26.30
C VAL A 102 -14.44 37.72 26.00
N ALA A 103 -13.71 38.51 26.77
CA ALA A 103 -12.26 38.66 26.62
C ALA A 103 -11.52 37.35 26.90
N PHE A 104 -11.95 36.56 27.88
CA PHE A 104 -11.40 35.23 28.17
C PHE A 104 -11.61 34.26 27.00
N PHE A 105 -12.83 34.19 26.45
CA PHE A 105 -13.12 33.35 25.29
C PHE A 105 -12.37 33.81 24.04
N GLN A 106 -12.31 35.12 23.78
CA GLN A 106 -11.53 35.67 22.68
C GLN A 106 -10.02 35.38 22.84
N TYR A 107 -9.48 35.49 24.05
CA TYR A 107 -8.09 35.15 24.34
C TYR A 107 -7.77 33.66 24.16
N HIS A 108 -8.71 32.75 24.46
CA HIS A 108 -8.51 31.31 24.28
C HIS A 108 -8.78 30.81 22.85
N LEU A 109 -9.56 31.55 22.05
CA LEU A 109 -9.98 31.14 20.70
C LEU A 109 -9.22 31.85 19.57
N ASP A 110 -8.74 33.08 19.76
CA ASP A 110 -8.07 33.85 18.71
C ASP A 110 -6.55 33.93 18.92
N ASN A 111 -5.79 33.55 17.89
CA ASN A 111 -4.33 33.63 17.89
C ASN A 111 -3.79 35.06 17.84
N LYS A 112 -4.60 36.05 17.44
CA LYS A 112 -4.16 37.43 17.23
C LYS A 112 -4.19 38.29 18.50
N PHE A 113 -4.81 37.84 19.58
CA PHE A 113 -4.86 38.58 20.84
C PHE A 113 -3.49 38.51 21.57
N THR A 114 -2.75 39.61 21.50
CA THR A 114 -1.38 39.75 22.04
C THR A 114 -1.29 40.73 23.23
N PHE A 115 -2.42 41.24 23.72
CA PHE A 115 -2.44 42.33 24.71
C PHE A 115 -2.00 41.94 26.13
N LEU A 116 -2.00 40.64 26.45
CA LEU A 116 -1.52 40.10 27.73
C LEU A 116 -0.34 39.15 27.47
N LYS A 117 0.84 39.72 27.23
CA LYS A 117 2.14 39.03 27.18
C LYS A 117 2.70 38.83 28.60
N ASP A 118 1.92 38.27 29.52
CA ASP A 118 2.44 37.94 30.84
C ASP A 118 3.15 36.58 30.82
N ASP A 119 4.26 36.52 31.54
CA ASP A 119 5.36 35.53 31.60
C ASP A 119 4.98 34.09 31.99
N LYS A 120 3.69 33.74 31.95
CA LYS A 120 3.23 32.38 32.21
C LYS A 120 2.61 31.83 30.93
N PRO A 121 3.23 30.81 30.29
CA PRO A 121 2.68 30.18 29.11
C PRO A 121 1.44 29.39 29.53
N VAL A 122 0.30 30.06 29.61
CA VAL A 122 -0.99 29.38 29.60
C VAL A 122 -1.10 28.82 28.19
N GLU A 123 -0.86 27.52 28.09
CA GLU A 123 -0.91 26.76 26.85
C GLU A 123 -2.28 26.99 26.20
N ARG A 124 -2.30 27.76 25.11
CA ARG A 124 -3.53 28.16 24.43
C ARG A 124 -4.22 26.89 23.91
N LEU A 125 -5.54 26.80 24.10
CA LEU A 125 -6.33 25.65 23.61
C LEU A 125 -6.12 25.43 22.11
N TYR A 126 -5.93 26.51 21.34
CA TYR A 126 -5.53 26.45 19.93
C TYR A 126 -4.25 25.64 19.70
N ASN A 127 -3.16 25.96 20.41
CA ASN A 127 -1.88 25.25 20.27
C ASN A 127 -2.03 23.77 20.65
N LYS A 128 -2.79 23.48 21.70
CA LYS A 128 -3.10 22.10 22.08
C LYS A 128 -3.88 21.34 21.00
N VAL A 129 -4.82 21.98 20.32
CA VAL A 129 -5.56 21.38 19.20
C VAL A 129 -4.64 21.16 18.00
N VAL A 130 -3.75 22.11 17.69
CA VAL A 130 -2.74 21.97 16.63
C VAL A 130 -1.79 20.81 16.93
N ASP A 131 -1.21 20.76 18.13
CA ASP A 131 -0.29 19.70 18.56
C ASP A 131 -0.96 18.32 18.57
N MET A 132 -2.23 18.25 19.04
CA MET A 132 -3.01 17.02 18.97
C MET A 132 -3.27 16.59 17.53
N ASN A 133 -3.53 17.53 16.63
CA ASN A 133 -3.76 17.26 15.22
C ASN A 133 -2.49 16.80 14.49
N GLU A 134 -1.36 17.45 14.75
CA GLU A 134 -0.05 17.03 14.23
C GLU A 134 0.34 15.63 14.74
N ASN A 135 0.16 15.36 16.03
CA ASN A 135 0.42 14.04 16.60
C ASN A 135 -0.52 12.97 16.03
N LEU A 136 -1.81 13.29 15.84
CA LEU A 136 -2.76 12.36 15.24
C LEU A 136 -2.42 12.08 13.77
N LEU A 137 -2.01 13.10 13.01
CA LEU A 137 -1.54 12.94 11.64
C LEU A 137 -0.29 12.04 11.59
N ASP A 138 0.71 12.31 12.44
CA ASP A 138 1.94 11.51 12.54
C ASP A 138 1.63 10.03 12.86
N LYS A 139 0.79 9.79 13.88
CA LYS A 139 0.36 8.43 14.25
C LYS A 139 -0.43 7.75 13.14
N GLN A 140 -1.19 8.51 12.36
CA GLN A 140 -1.93 7.95 11.24
C GLN A 140 -1.01 7.63 10.06
N THR A 141 -0.02 8.48 9.79
CA THR A 141 1.06 8.21 8.83
C THR A 141 1.78 6.94 9.24
N ASP A 142 2.19 6.79 10.50
CA ASP A 142 2.81 5.56 11.02
C ASP A 142 1.97 4.32 10.71
N VAL A 143 0.68 4.34 11.09
CA VAL A 143 -0.23 3.21 10.87
C VAL A 143 -0.36 2.87 9.39
N ASN A 144 -0.50 3.88 8.53
CA ASN A 144 -0.59 3.65 7.10
C ASN A 144 0.75 3.16 6.52
N THR A 145 1.89 3.69 6.94
CA THR A 145 3.22 3.15 6.59
C THR A 145 3.30 1.66 6.91
N TYR A 146 2.88 1.24 8.11
CA TYR A 146 2.86 -0.18 8.47
C TYR A 146 1.96 -1.01 7.55
N ARG A 147 0.78 -0.51 7.18
CA ARG A 147 -0.13 -1.21 6.25
C ARG A 147 0.46 -1.34 4.86
N TYR A 148 1.10 -0.29 4.34
CA TYR A 148 1.79 -0.32 3.05
C TYR A 148 2.91 -1.37 3.06
N LEU A 149 3.70 -1.45 4.13
CA LEU A 149 4.75 -2.46 4.30
C LEU A 149 4.18 -3.88 4.42
N GLN A 150 3.06 -4.06 5.13
CA GLN A 150 2.38 -5.36 5.22
C GLN A 150 1.86 -5.82 3.86
N ILE A 151 1.24 -4.95 3.08
CA ILE A 151 0.78 -5.28 1.72
C ILE A 151 1.96 -5.70 0.86
N LYS A 152 3.06 -4.93 0.88
CA LYS A 152 4.27 -5.30 0.15
C LYS A 152 4.76 -6.68 0.57
N GLY A 153 4.91 -6.94 1.86
CA GLY A 153 5.39 -8.23 2.37
C GLY A 153 4.49 -9.40 1.95
N TYR A 154 3.17 -9.22 2.00
CA TYR A 154 2.24 -10.25 1.57
C TYR A 154 2.21 -10.42 0.04
N LEU A 155 2.30 -9.35 -0.75
CA LEU A 155 2.46 -9.43 -2.21
C LEU A 155 3.76 -10.15 -2.56
N ASP A 156 4.85 -9.87 -1.84
CA ASP A 156 6.15 -10.50 -2.08
C ASP A 156 6.10 -12.01 -1.83
N HIS A 157 5.44 -12.43 -0.75
CA HIS A 157 5.22 -13.84 -0.46
C HIS A 157 4.21 -14.49 -1.41
N PHE A 158 3.15 -13.78 -1.79
CA PHE A 158 2.14 -14.27 -2.72
C PHE A 158 2.77 -14.54 -4.09
N THR A 159 3.49 -13.56 -4.65
CA THR A 159 4.20 -13.71 -5.94
C THR A 159 5.25 -14.81 -5.89
N PHE A 160 6.04 -14.90 -4.81
CA PHE A 160 7.02 -15.97 -4.65
C PHE A 160 6.38 -17.38 -4.67
N ASN A 161 5.29 -17.59 -3.93
CA ASN A 161 4.58 -18.89 -3.97
C ASN A 161 3.85 -19.07 -5.31
N GLY A 162 3.46 -17.98 -5.97
CA GLY A 162 2.85 -17.96 -7.29
C GLY A 162 3.80 -18.50 -8.34
N ASP A 163 5.03 -18.00 -8.38
CA ASP A 163 6.08 -18.49 -9.28
C ASP A 163 6.35 -19.99 -9.08
N GLN A 164 6.47 -20.43 -7.82
CA GLN A 164 6.62 -21.86 -7.51
C GLN A 164 5.43 -22.69 -8.00
N TYR A 165 4.21 -22.17 -7.83
CA TYR A 165 3.00 -22.84 -8.30
C TYR A 165 3.02 -22.98 -9.82
N LEU A 166 3.31 -21.89 -10.55
CA LEU A 166 3.40 -21.86 -12.01
C LEU A 166 4.48 -22.84 -12.52
N HIS A 167 5.64 -22.87 -11.88
CA HIS A 167 6.71 -23.80 -12.21
C HIS A 167 6.27 -25.27 -12.06
N ASN A 168 5.64 -25.62 -10.94
CA ASN A 168 5.14 -26.98 -10.72
C ASN A 168 3.97 -27.33 -11.64
N TYR A 169 3.12 -26.35 -11.99
CA TYR A 169 2.06 -26.54 -12.98
C TYR A 169 2.64 -26.95 -14.34
N LYS A 170 3.71 -26.28 -14.81
CA LYS A 170 4.41 -26.65 -16.06
C LYS A 170 4.95 -28.09 -16.02
N ILE A 171 5.50 -28.53 -14.89
CA ILE A 171 5.96 -29.93 -14.72
C ILE A 171 4.77 -30.90 -14.73
N TYR A 172 3.69 -30.55 -14.05
CA TYR A 172 2.50 -31.38 -13.94
C TYR A 172 1.82 -31.61 -15.30
N THR A 173 1.75 -30.57 -16.15
CA THR A 173 1.12 -30.64 -17.48
C THR A 173 2.07 -31.09 -18.59
N SER A 174 3.38 -31.13 -18.33
CA SER A 174 4.39 -31.52 -19.33
C SER A 174 4.24 -32.99 -19.74
N SER A 175 4.26 -33.24 -21.06
CA SER A 175 4.25 -34.57 -21.65
C SER A 175 5.58 -35.32 -21.49
N THR A 176 6.68 -34.61 -21.22
CA THR A 176 8.04 -35.14 -21.08
C THR A 176 8.40 -35.45 -19.62
N SER A 177 7.59 -35.01 -18.66
CA SER A 177 7.83 -35.24 -17.23
C SER A 177 7.39 -36.65 -16.80
N THR A 178 8.20 -37.30 -15.95
CA THR A 178 7.90 -38.64 -15.45
C THR A 178 6.68 -38.64 -14.50
N ASP A 179 6.01 -39.78 -14.33
CA ASP A 179 4.87 -39.91 -13.40
C ASP A 179 5.25 -39.53 -11.96
N ARG A 180 6.49 -39.83 -11.57
CA ARG A 180 7.02 -39.46 -10.25
C ARG A 180 7.15 -37.95 -10.09
N GLU A 181 7.65 -37.26 -11.11
CA GLU A 181 7.77 -35.80 -11.12
C GLU A 181 6.40 -35.13 -11.11
N ARG A 182 5.47 -35.62 -11.94
CA ARG A 182 4.08 -35.12 -11.99
C ARG A 182 3.37 -35.29 -10.64
N ASN A 183 3.51 -36.44 -10.00
CA ASN A 183 2.94 -36.68 -8.67
C ASN A 183 3.56 -35.77 -7.59
N ASN A 184 4.88 -35.54 -7.64
CA ASN A 184 5.53 -34.64 -6.70
C ASN A 184 5.12 -33.17 -6.94
N ALA A 185 5.03 -32.75 -8.21
CA ALA A 185 4.58 -31.42 -8.61
C ALA A 185 3.15 -31.16 -8.15
N SER A 186 2.24 -32.11 -8.35
CA SER A 186 0.85 -32.02 -7.87
C SER A 186 0.77 -31.81 -6.35
N ARG A 187 1.54 -32.58 -5.57
CA ARG A 187 1.61 -32.41 -4.10
C ARG A 187 2.13 -31.02 -3.71
N LEU A 188 3.16 -30.53 -4.39
CA LEU A 188 3.70 -29.18 -4.15
C LEU A 188 2.70 -28.10 -4.54
N MET A 189 1.97 -28.25 -5.65
CA MET A 189 0.91 -27.32 -6.06
C MET A 189 -0.18 -27.22 -4.99
N THR A 190 -0.62 -28.33 -4.39
CA THR A 190 -1.59 -28.30 -3.28
C THR A 190 -1.08 -27.47 -2.10
N LEU A 191 0.17 -27.71 -1.68
CA LEU A 191 0.80 -26.95 -0.59
C LEU A 191 0.93 -25.45 -0.93
N MET A 192 1.36 -25.13 -2.15
CA MET A 192 1.51 -23.74 -2.60
C MET A 192 0.15 -23.05 -2.69
N ARG A 193 -0.90 -23.76 -3.11
CA ARG A 193 -2.28 -23.24 -3.16
C ARG A 193 -2.79 -22.85 -1.78
N GLU A 194 -2.51 -23.64 -0.75
CA GLU A 194 -2.85 -23.30 0.64
C GLU A 194 -2.11 -22.04 1.12
N ASN A 195 -0.81 -21.93 0.82
CA ASN A 195 -0.03 -20.74 1.16
C ASN A 195 -0.53 -19.49 0.41
N LEU A 196 -0.76 -19.62 -0.90
CA LEU A 196 -1.30 -18.55 -1.74
C LEU A 196 -2.65 -18.07 -1.20
N ARG A 197 -3.53 -18.99 -0.81
CA ARG A 197 -4.81 -18.67 -0.19
C ARG A 197 -4.63 -17.85 1.08
N ALA A 198 -3.73 -18.26 1.98
CA ALA A 198 -3.48 -17.55 3.23
C ALA A 198 -3.03 -16.10 2.96
N TYR A 199 -2.04 -15.91 2.08
CA TYR A 199 -1.56 -14.57 1.74
C TYR A 199 -2.59 -13.74 0.98
N PHE A 200 -3.38 -14.36 0.09
CA PHE A 200 -4.46 -13.70 -0.63
C PHE A 200 -5.52 -13.15 0.32
N LEU A 201 -5.94 -13.93 1.33
CA LEU A 201 -6.95 -13.50 2.30
C LEU A 201 -6.47 -12.30 3.13
N GLU A 202 -5.21 -12.32 3.56
CA GLU A 202 -4.58 -11.20 4.27
C GLU A 202 -4.48 -9.95 3.39
N LEU A 203 -4.06 -10.10 2.13
CA LEU A 203 -4.03 -8.99 1.16
C LEU A 203 -5.42 -8.40 0.93
N ARG A 204 -6.43 -9.26 0.75
CA ARG A 204 -7.81 -8.84 0.54
C ARG A 204 -8.36 -8.09 1.74
N ASP A 205 -8.04 -8.52 2.96
CA ASP A 205 -8.45 -7.81 4.17
C ASP A 205 -7.78 -6.43 4.29
N LEU A 206 -6.48 -6.35 4.01
CA LEU A 206 -5.76 -5.08 4.02
C LEU A 206 -6.29 -4.11 2.95
N TYR A 207 -6.58 -4.58 1.73
CA TYR A 207 -7.12 -3.75 0.65
C TYR A 207 -8.57 -3.31 0.85
N ARG A 208 -9.36 -4.01 1.67
CA ARG A 208 -10.72 -3.57 2.05
C ARG A 208 -10.72 -2.29 2.87
N HIS A 209 -9.65 -2.04 3.61
CA HIS A 209 -9.47 -0.82 4.36
C HIS A 209 -8.95 0.27 3.42
N ASP A 210 -9.53 1.48 3.49
CA ASP A 210 -9.08 2.58 2.64
C ASP A 210 -7.79 3.20 3.20
N ILE A 211 -6.66 2.69 2.73
CA ILE A 211 -5.31 3.00 3.25
C ILE A 211 -4.88 4.42 2.85
N THR A 212 -5.51 4.96 1.80
CA THR A 212 -5.22 6.30 1.30
C THR A 212 -6.06 7.38 1.97
N LYS A 213 -7.11 7.02 2.74
CA LYS A 213 -7.95 8.03 3.38
C LYS A 213 -7.39 8.48 4.74
N PRO A 214 -7.25 9.80 4.95
CA PRO A 214 -7.15 10.37 6.27
C PRO A 214 -8.31 9.92 7.15
N ILE A 215 -8.03 9.46 8.38
CA ILE A 215 -9.08 9.16 9.37
C ILE A 215 -9.76 10.46 9.83
N LEU A 216 -9.07 11.60 9.64
CA LEU A 216 -9.53 12.95 9.92
C LEU A 216 -10.57 13.44 8.90
N ASN A 217 -11.79 12.89 8.94
CA ASN A 217 -12.95 13.60 8.40
C ASN A 217 -13.39 14.66 9.43
N GLY A 218 -13.07 15.94 9.17
CA GLY A 218 -13.83 17.06 9.75
C GLY A 218 -13.16 17.94 10.82
N VAL A 219 -11.85 17.81 11.10
CA VAL A 219 -11.17 18.69 12.09
C VAL A 219 -10.19 19.68 11.44
N MET A 220 -9.74 19.42 10.21
CA MET A 220 -8.82 20.33 9.50
C MET A 220 -9.58 21.37 8.66
N VAL A 221 -9.10 22.61 8.66
CA VAL A 221 -9.57 23.74 7.83
C VAL A 221 -9.01 23.65 6.39
N MET A 222 -8.26 22.59 6.09
CA MET A 222 -7.65 22.35 4.77
C MET A 222 -8.63 21.63 3.84
N SER A 223 -8.47 21.83 2.53
CA SER A 223 -9.24 21.07 1.56
C SER A 223 -8.80 19.60 1.58
N ASP A 224 -9.71 18.67 1.29
CA ASP A 224 -9.41 17.23 1.25
C ASP A 224 -8.21 16.90 0.32
N ALA A 225 -7.97 17.74 -0.69
CA ALA A 225 -6.84 17.61 -1.60
C ALA A 225 -5.50 17.94 -0.93
N ASP A 226 -5.44 19.02 -0.15
CA ASP A 226 -4.22 19.45 0.54
C ASP A 226 -3.83 18.47 1.66
N ILE A 227 -4.82 17.90 2.34
CA ILE A 227 -4.63 16.86 3.37
C ILE A 227 -4.05 15.59 2.73
N MET A 228 -4.57 15.20 1.56
CA MET A 228 -4.08 14.04 0.82
C MET A 228 -2.64 14.23 0.33
N GLU A 229 -2.30 15.42 -0.18
CA GLU A 229 -0.94 15.74 -0.63
C GLU A 229 0.05 15.72 0.53
N THR A 230 -0.28 16.38 1.63
CA THR A 230 0.55 16.41 2.85
C THR A 230 0.73 15.00 3.45
N PHE A 231 -0.33 14.19 3.43
CA PHE A 231 -0.28 12.80 3.86
C PHE A 231 0.62 11.95 2.94
N LYS A 232 0.53 12.10 1.62
CA LYS A 232 1.39 11.40 0.66
C LYS A 232 2.86 11.79 0.81
N GLU A 233 3.13 13.07 1.05
CA GLU A 233 4.48 13.57 1.31
C GLU A 233 5.03 12.99 2.61
N SER A 234 4.25 13.04 3.69
CA SER A 234 4.60 12.47 5.01
C SER A 234 4.85 10.96 4.93
N LEU A 235 3.99 10.22 4.22
CA LEU A 235 4.14 8.79 3.97
C LEU A 235 5.42 8.48 3.16
N THR A 236 5.70 9.27 2.13
CA THR A 236 6.91 9.12 1.32
C THR A 236 8.17 9.37 2.15
N VAL A 237 8.16 10.37 3.03
CA VAL A 237 9.26 10.66 3.96
C VAL A 237 9.42 9.52 4.97
N SER A 238 8.33 9.05 5.59
CA SER A 238 8.32 7.94 6.55
C SER A 238 8.87 6.65 5.94
N LEU A 239 8.43 6.30 4.73
CA LEU A 239 8.94 5.15 3.98
C LEU A 239 10.43 5.31 3.63
N ARG A 240 10.87 6.49 3.20
CA ARG A 240 12.30 6.75 2.92
C ARG A 240 13.18 6.67 4.15
N GLN A 241 12.69 7.09 5.32
CA GLN A 241 13.42 6.95 6.58
C GLN A 241 13.56 5.48 6.98
N TYR A 242 12.54 4.67 6.69
CA TYR A 242 12.60 3.21 6.89
C TYR A 242 13.58 2.54 5.90
N ASP A 243 13.60 2.98 4.64
CA ASP A 243 14.50 2.48 3.58
C ASP A 243 15.94 2.98 3.66
N ALA A 244 16.21 4.09 4.37
CA ALA A 244 17.57 4.60 4.56
C ALA A 244 18.47 3.60 5.34
N GLY A 245 17.88 2.60 6.01
CA GLY A 245 18.60 1.45 6.58
C GLY A 245 18.83 0.29 5.61
N VAL A 246 18.09 0.21 4.49
CA VAL A 246 18.08 -0.91 3.54
C VAL A 246 17.78 -0.38 2.12
N ALA A 247 18.82 0.05 1.39
CA ALA A 247 18.82 0.15 -0.09
C ALA A 247 17.81 1.08 -0.84
N GLY A 248 17.86 2.40 -0.61
CA GLY A 248 17.75 3.40 -1.71
C GLY A 248 16.35 3.83 -2.21
N SER A 249 16.21 5.14 -2.47
CA SER A 249 14.97 5.87 -2.78
C SER A 249 14.09 5.39 -3.96
N ARG A 250 14.58 4.46 -4.79
CA ARG A 250 13.80 3.90 -5.90
C ARG A 250 12.73 2.92 -5.40
N GLU A 251 13.01 2.14 -4.36
CA GLU A 251 12.11 1.08 -3.89
C GLU A 251 10.81 1.63 -3.28
N VAL A 252 10.90 2.74 -2.53
CA VAL A 252 9.73 3.46 -1.98
C VAL A 252 8.75 3.93 -3.06
N SER A 253 9.24 4.45 -4.18
CA SER A 253 8.36 5.00 -5.23
C SER A 253 7.62 3.89 -5.98
N HIS A 254 8.25 2.73 -6.13
CA HIS A 254 7.61 1.52 -6.65
C HIS A 254 6.57 0.98 -5.67
N LEU A 255 6.88 0.96 -4.37
CA LEU A 255 5.98 0.49 -3.32
C LEU A 255 4.67 1.31 -3.28
N VAL A 256 4.77 2.63 -3.29
CA VAL A 256 3.58 3.51 -3.31
C VAL A 256 2.74 3.26 -4.57
N ARG A 257 3.37 3.17 -5.74
CA ARG A 257 2.67 2.88 -7.00
C ARG A 257 1.98 1.52 -7.01
N LEU A 258 2.61 0.51 -6.41
CA LEU A 258 2.08 -0.85 -6.36
C LEU A 258 0.84 -0.92 -5.45
N VAL A 259 0.91 -0.34 -4.26
CA VAL A 259 -0.21 -0.35 -3.30
C VAL A 259 -1.36 0.55 -3.75
N GLU A 260 -1.08 1.68 -4.42
CA GLU A 260 -2.10 2.58 -4.99
C GLU A 260 -2.64 2.08 -6.35
N ASN A 261 -2.16 0.96 -6.89
CA ASN A 261 -2.66 0.43 -8.15
C ASN A 261 -4.11 -0.07 -7.99
N ASN A 262 -5.06 0.75 -8.45
CA ASN A 262 -6.49 0.44 -8.37
C ASN A 262 -6.88 -0.81 -9.16
N SER A 263 -6.17 -1.14 -10.24
CA SER A 263 -6.41 -2.37 -11.01
C SER A 263 -6.04 -3.59 -10.16
N LEU A 264 -4.85 -3.61 -9.56
CA LEU A 264 -4.41 -4.68 -8.65
C LEU A 264 -5.35 -4.79 -7.43
N LYS A 265 -5.68 -3.66 -6.82
CA LYS A 265 -6.62 -3.62 -5.69
C LYS A 265 -7.98 -4.22 -6.07
N ASN A 266 -8.54 -3.83 -7.22
CA ASN A 266 -9.81 -4.34 -7.68
C ASN A 266 -9.75 -5.82 -8.03
N LEU A 267 -8.66 -6.27 -8.65
CA LEU A 267 -8.38 -7.67 -8.95
C LEU A 267 -8.40 -8.50 -7.66
N ILE A 268 -7.63 -8.10 -6.63
CA ILE A 268 -7.58 -8.81 -5.34
C ILE A 268 -8.93 -8.79 -4.60
N ILE A 269 -9.66 -7.66 -4.63
CA ILE A 269 -10.94 -7.55 -3.91
C ILE A 269 -12.06 -8.37 -4.57
N LYS A 270 -12.12 -8.39 -5.91
CA LYS A 270 -13.22 -9.01 -6.66
C LYS A 270 -13.03 -10.51 -6.88
N THR A 271 -11.79 -11.00 -6.88
CA THR A 271 -11.52 -12.41 -7.10
C THR A 271 -11.97 -13.26 -5.91
N ASP A 272 -12.71 -14.34 -6.22
CA ASP A 272 -12.97 -15.41 -5.27
C ASP A 272 -11.93 -16.51 -5.44
N PHE A 273 -10.85 -16.44 -4.66
CA PHE A 273 -9.71 -17.35 -4.77
C PHE A 273 -10.11 -18.82 -4.59
N ASP A 274 -11.11 -19.11 -3.75
CA ASP A 274 -11.54 -20.47 -3.46
C ASP A 274 -12.33 -21.11 -4.63
N ALA A 275 -12.88 -20.27 -5.51
CA ALA A 275 -13.61 -20.72 -6.70
C ALA A 275 -12.70 -21.00 -7.91
N LEU A 276 -11.45 -20.55 -7.90
CA LEU A 276 -10.53 -20.70 -9.04
C LEU A 276 -10.12 -22.16 -9.24
N ASN A 277 -10.26 -22.68 -10.45
CA ASN A 277 -9.60 -23.93 -10.83
C ASN A 277 -8.09 -23.69 -11.11
N ASP A 278 -7.33 -24.76 -11.38
CA ASP A 278 -5.86 -24.63 -11.51
C ASP A 278 -5.43 -23.77 -12.72
N LEU A 279 -6.21 -23.79 -13.81
CA LEU A 279 -5.97 -22.98 -15.00
C LEU A 279 -6.31 -21.50 -14.76
N GLU A 280 -7.44 -21.24 -14.12
CA GLU A 280 -7.86 -19.89 -13.72
C GLU A 280 -6.90 -19.29 -12.70
N LEU A 281 -6.43 -20.10 -11.73
CA LEU A 281 -5.42 -19.70 -10.76
C LEU A 281 -4.10 -19.35 -11.46
N MET A 282 -3.67 -20.14 -12.45
CA MET A 282 -2.49 -19.84 -13.26
C MET A 282 -2.61 -18.48 -13.96
N SER A 283 -3.74 -18.23 -14.65
CA SER A 283 -3.99 -16.95 -15.33
C SER A 283 -4.00 -15.77 -14.35
N PHE A 284 -4.64 -15.95 -13.19
CA PHE A 284 -4.67 -14.95 -12.13
C PHE A 284 -3.28 -14.65 -11.57
N LEU A 285 -2.47 -15.68 -11.32
CA LEU A 285 -1.11 -15.52 -10.83
C LEU A 285 -0.21 -14.77 -11.83
N ASN A 286 -0.35 -15.06 -13.12
CA ASN A 286 0.37 -14.32 -14.16
C ASN A 286 -0.02 -12.83 -14.16
N GLU A 287 -1.32 -12.51 -14.10
CA GLU A 287 -1.79 -11.11 -14.06
C GLU A 287 -1.26 -10.34 -12.83
N VAL A 288 -1.24 -10.98 -11.66
CA VAL A 288 -0.67 -10.40 -10.44
C VAL A 288 0.84 -10.22 -10.56
N ASN A 289 1.56 -11.24 -11.06
CA ASN A 289 3.02 -11.22 -11.21
C ASN A 289 3.50 -10.19 -12.24
N ASP A 290 2.73 -9.95 -13.31
CA ASP A 290 3.05 -8.91 -14.31
C ASP A 290 2.93 -7.51 -13.72
N THR A 291 2.04 -7.34 -12.74
CA THR A 291 1.84 -6.07 -12.04
C THR A 291 2.85 -5.86 -10.90
N VAL A 292 3.28 -6.94 -10.25
CA VAL A 292 4.13 -6.92 -9.06
C VAL A 292 5.57 -7.31 -9.41
N THR A 293 6.46 -6.34 -9.56
CA THR A 293 7.90 -6.62 -9.67
C THR A 293 8.54 -6.77 -8.28
N ASN A 294 8.87 -8.01 -7.91
CA ASN A 294 9.48 -8.34 -6.62
C ASN A 294 10.89 -8.93 -6.80
N SER A 295 11.82 -8.56 -5.90
CA SER A 295 13.17 -9.10 -5.86
C SER A 295 13.22 -10.60 -5.55
N LEU A 296 12.31 -11.14 -4.73
CA LEU A 296 12.22 -12.59 -4.50
C LEU A 296 11.77 -13.35 -5.76
N SER A 297 10.75 -12.81 -6.45
CA SER A 297 10.32 -13.35 -7.76
C SER A 297 11.45 -13.27 -8.77
N THR A 298 12.19 -12.15 -8.81
CA THR A 298 13.34 -11.99 -9.70
C THR A 298 14.46 -12.98 -9.37
N MET A 299 14.78 -13.20 -8.09
CA MET A 299 15.75 -14.23 -7.68
C MET A 299 15.28 -15.63 -8.07
N GLN A 300 13.98 -15.90 -7.97
CA GLN A 300 13.41 -17.18 -8.36
C GLN A 300 13.42 -17.36 -9.88
N LYS A 301 13.05 -16.33 -10.66
CA LYS A 301 13.21 -16.30 -12.11
C LYS A 301 14.67 -16.51 -12.51
N ILE A 302 15.64 -15.82 -11.87
CA ILE A 302 17.07 -16.07 -12.09
C ILE A 302 17.46 -17.51 -11.71
N LYS A 303 16.84 -18.11 -10.70
CA LYS A 303 17.10 -19.51 -10.30
C LYS A 303 16.49 -20.51 -11.28
N GLU A 304 15.36 -20.19 -11.91
CA GLU A 304 14.68 -20.99 -12.93
C GLU A 304 15.33 -20.81 -14.32
N GLU A 305 15.70 -19.58 -14.67
CA GLU A 305 16.46 -19.13 -15.85
C GLU A 305 17.95 -19.37 -15.72
N ARG A 306 18.46 -19.76 -14.54
CA ARG A 306 19.63 -20.65 -14.49
C ARG A 306 19.16 -21.94 -15.14
N ILE A 307 19.12 -21.86 -16.47
CA ILE A 307 18.80 -22.84 -17.48
C ILE A 307 19.11 -24.17 -16.87
N ARG A 308 18.14 -25.10 -16.91
CA ARG A 308 18.19 -26.43 -16.31
C ARG A 308 19.47 -27.13 -16.77
N LEU A 309 20.59 -26.78 -16.16
CA LEU A 309 21.93 -27.16 -16.57
C LEU A 309 22.05 -28.65 -16.37
N SER A 310 21.34 -29.16 -15.35
CA SER A 310 21.13 -30.58 -15.17
C SER A 310 20.44 -31.25 -16.35
N ASP A 311 19.44 -30.63 -16.97
CA ASP A 311 18.71 -31.22 -18.11
C ASP A 311 19.55 -31.13 -19.39
N ILE A 312 20.26 -30.02 -19.60
CA ILE A 312 21.23 -29.88 -20.70
C ILE A 312 22.36 -30.91 -20.56
N ILE A 313 22.95 -31.05 -19.37
CA ILE A 313 24.03 -32.02 -19.13
C ILE A 313 23.48 -33.45 -19.32
N LYS A 314 22.30 -33.78 -18.77
CA LYS A 314 21.67 -35.09 -18.99
C LYS A 314 21.43 -35.36 -20.46
N GLU A 315 20.96 -34.38 -21.23
CA GLU A 315 20.72 -34.55 -22.66
C GLU A 315 22.04 -34.80 -23.40
N ILE A 316 23.10 -34.04 -23.09
CA ILE A 316 24.44 -34.30 -23.63
C ILE A 316 24.90 -35.72 -23.28
N GLU A 317 24.70 -36.18 -22.05
CA GLU A 317 25.04 -37.53 -21.62
C GLU A 317 24.26 -38.58 -22.42
N LEU A 318 22.94 -38.43 -22.55
CA LEU A 318 22.08 -39.33 -23.33
C LEU A 318 22.53 -39.43 -24.79
N ARG A 319 22.84 -38.30 -25.43
CA ARG A 319 23.36 -38.26 -26.81
C ARG A 319 24.79 -38.76 -26.94
N THR A 320 25.58 -38.69 -25.87
CA THR A 320 26.91 -39.28 -25.84
C THR A 320 26.82 -40.79 -25.72
N ILE A 321 25.91 -41.33 -24.89
CA ILE A 321 25.69 -42.77 -24.71
C ILE A 321 25.26 -43.44 -26.02
N SER A 322 24.48 -42.78 -26.86
CA SER A 322 24.04 -43.35 -28.14
C SER A 322 25.19 -43.55 -29.15
N VAL A 323 26.34 -42.89 -28.95
CA VAL A 323 27.54 -43.03 -29.78
C VAL A 323 28.62 -43.83 -29.05
N ASP A 324 28.70 -43.69 -27.73
CA ASP A 324 29.62 -44.40 -26.83
C ASP A 324 28.85 -45.21 -25.78
N ASN A 325 28.62 -46.49 -26.08
CA ASN A 325 27.91 -47.40 -25.18
C ASN A 325 28.61 -47.62 -23.82
N PHE A 326 29.90 -47.29 -23.71
CA PHE A 326 30.67 -47.40 -22.47
C PHE A 326 30.81 -46.05 -21.75
N TYR A 327 30.17 -45.01 -22.27
CA TYR A 327 30.11 -43.72 -21.59
C TYR A 327 29.56 -43.90 -20.18
N SER A 328 30.19 -43.26 -19.20
CA SER A 328 29.93 -43.37 -17.75
C SER A 328 30.27 -44.70 -17.06
N SER A 329 30.75 -45.74 -17.76
CA SER A 329 31.13 -47.02 -17.13
C SER A 329 32.45 -46.97 -16.35
N GLY A 330 33.22 -45.89 -16.51
CA GLY A 330 34.57 -45.74 -15.93
C GLY A 330 35.65 -46.51 -16.70
N GLU A 331 35.34 -47.09 -17.85
CA GLU A 331 36.27 -47.93 -18.62
C GLU A 331 36.94 -47.21 -19.80
N PHE A 332 36.98 -45.86 -19.77
CA PHE A 332 37.56 -45.02 -20.82
C PHE A 332 39.00 -45.43 -21.19
N ASP A 333 39.83 -45.78 -20.20
CA ASP A 333 41.23 -46.15 -20.47
C ASP A 333 41.34 -47.49 -21.21
N LYS A 334 40.37 -48.39 -21.00
CA LYS A 334 40.33 -49.76 -21.51
C LYS A 334 39.68 -49.87 -22.89
N TYR A 335 38.53 -49.23 -23.07
CA TYR A 335 37.75 -49.32 -24.31
C TYR A 335 37.81 -48.06 -25.17
N GLY A 336 38.33 -46.96 -24.64
CA GLY A 336 38.18 -45.65 -25.26
C GLY A 336 36.79 -45.07 -25.01
N GLY A 337 36.35 -44.17 -25.87
CA GLY A 337 35.07 -43.48 -25.78
C GLY A 337 35.22 -41.97 -25.70
N VAL A 338 34.27 -41.32 -25.02
CA VAL A 338 34.24 -39.89 -24.74
C VAL A 338 34.36 -39.64 -23.24
N ARG A 339 35.16 -38.66 -22.85
CA ARG A 339 35.24 -38.16 -21.48
C ARG A 339 35.17 -36.64 -21.47
N TRP A 340 34.06 -36.10 -20.99
CA TRP A 340 33.90 -34.66 -20.80
C TRP A 340 34.65 -34.19 -19.54
N THR A 341 35.32 -33.05 -19.65
CA THR A 341 36.13 -32.47 -18.56
C THR A 341 35.60 -31.13 -18.07
N SER A 342 34.94 -30.36 -18.95
CA SER A 342 34.33 -29.10 -18.55
C SER A 342 33.16 -28.73 -19.45
N TYR A 343 32.18 -28.07 -18.84
CA TYR A 343 31.06 -27.40 -19.49
C TYR A 343 31.16 -25.91 -19.17
N ASP A 344 31.11 -25.07 -20.19
CA ASP A 344 31.05 -23.62 -20.05
C ASP A 344 29.78 -23.10 -20.71
N PHE A 345 29.05 -22.27 -19.99
CA PHE A 345 27.71 -21.84 -20.39
C PHE A 345 27.67 -20.32 -20.55
N ASP A 346 27.42 -19.88 -21.78
CA ASP A 346 27.21 -18.48 -22.11
C ASP A 346 25.72 -18.19 -22.19
N SER A 347 25.18 -17.59 -21.13
CA SER A 347 23.77 -17.20 -21.03
C SER A 347 23.38 -16.09 -22.00
N VAL A 348 24.33 -15.23 -22.38
CA VAL A 348 24.08 -14.10 -23.28
C VAL A 348 24.04 -14.60 -24.72
N GLY A 349 25.02 -15.42 -25.09
CA GLY A 349 25.12 -16.03 -26.42
C GLY A 349 24.23 -17.25 -26.63
N ARG A 350 23.55 -17.75 -25.58
CA ARG A 350 22.78 -19.01 -25.54
C ARG A 350 23.58 -20.18 -26.10
N LYS A 351 24.84 -20.29 -25.68
CA LYS A 351 25.77 -21.30 -26.17
C LYS A 351 26.34 -22.11 -25.02
N ILE A 352 26.53 -23.39 -25.27
CA ILE A 352 27.30 -24.26 -24.39
C ILE A 352 28.56 -24.70 -25.11
N SER A 353 29.70 -24.50 -24.45
CA SER A 353 30.99 -25.00 -24.88
C SER A 353 31.37 -26.20 -24.02
N ILE A 354 31.52 -27.35 -24.66
CA ILE A 354 31.87 -28.62 -24.02
C ILE A 354 33.30 -28.96 -24.39
N VAL A 355 34.12 -29.26 -23.40
CA VAL A 355 35.49 -29.72 -23.61
C VAL A 355 35.63 -31.12 -23.06
N GLY A 356 36.31 -31.98 -23.82
CA GLY A 356 36.61 -33.33 -23.39
C GLY A 356 37.74 -33.95 -24.18
N GLU A 357 37.89 -35.24 -23.95
CA GLU A 357 38.85 -36.11 -24.59
C GLU A 357 38.11 -37.29 -25.21
N THR A 358 38.54 -37.70 -26.38
CA THR A 358 38.05 -38.90 -27.06
C THR A 358 39.21 -39.85 -27.30
N LYS A 359 38.96 -41.16 -27.23
CA LYS A 359 39.96 -42.19 -27.50
C LYS A 359 39.30 -43.33 -28.25
N ILE A 360 39.89 -43.78 -29.36
CA ILE A 360 39.41 -44.98 -30.06
C ILE A 360 40.61 -45.84 -30.45
N LEU A 361 40.44 -47.15 -30.32
CA LEU A 361 41.47 -48.14 -30.62
C LEU A 361 41.61 -48.43 -32.13
N ASP A 362 40.79 -47.81 -32.97
CA ASP A 362 40.77 -47.98 -34.43
C ASP A 362 41.01 -46.66 -35.18
N THR A 363 41.08 -46.72 -36.50
CA THR A 363 41.37 -45.55 -37.35
C THR A 363 40.19 -44.58 -37.52
N LYS A 364 39.02 -44.86 -36.93
CA LYS A 364 37.75 -44.15 -37.18
C LYS A 364 37.46 -43.01 -36.19
N LEU A 365 38.48 -42.50 -35.50
CA LEU A 365 38.35 -41.38 -34.56
C LEU A 365 37.57 -40.18 -35.13
N PHE A 366 37.82 -39.82 -36.39
CA PHE A 366 37.11 -38.69 -37.01
C PHE A 366 35.61 -39.00 -37.23
N SER A 367 35.29 -40.20 -37.73
CA SER A 367 33.90 -40.62 -37.95
C SER A 367 33.12 -40.65 -36.64
N PHE A 368 33.73 -41.16 -35.57
CA PHE A 368 33.11 -41.16 -34.24
C PHE A 368 32.80 -39.77 -33.70
N ILE A 369 33.72 -38.81 -33.88
CA ILE A 369 33.47 -37.42 -33.47
C ILE A 369 32.36 -36.80 -34.34
N ALA A 370 32.33 -37.11 -35.64
CA ALA A 370 31.24 -36.66 -36.51
C ALA A 370 29.89 -37.25 -36.06
N ASP A 371 29.83 -38.55 -35.74
CA ASP A 371 28.63 -39.21 -35.21
C ASP A 371 28.18 -38.60 -33.88
N LEU A 372 29.12 -38.21 -33.02
CA LEU A 372 28.84 -37.49 -31.77
C LEU A 372 28.20 -36.13 -32.02
N VAL A 373 28.72 -35.35 -32.97
CA VAL A 373 28.14 -34.04 -33.33
C VAL A 373 26.75 -34.21 -33.93
N ILE A 374 26.56 -35.20 -34.81
CA ILE A 374 25.26 -35.53 -35.40
C ILE A 374 24.26 -35.93 -34.30
N SER A 375 24.68 -36.78 -33.35
CA SER A 375 23.84 -37.19 -32.22
C SER A 375 23.45 -35.99 -31.36
N LEU A 376 24.38 -35.08 -31.06
CA LEU A 376 24.10 -33.86 -30.30
C LEU A 376 23.12 -32.93 -31.04
N ASN A 377 23.28 -32.74 -32.36
CA ASN A 377 22.37 -31.95 -33.19
C ASN A 377 21.01 -32.61 -33.44
N SER A 378 20.85 -33.90 -33.09
CA SER A 378 19.55 -34.58 -33.13
C SER A 378 18.71 -34.34 -31.86
N SER A 379 19.30 -33.66 -30.86
CA SER A 379 18.60 -33.27 -29.64
C SER A 379 17.63 -32.12 -29.93
N PRO A 380 16.42 -32.13 -29.36
CA PRO A 380 15.50 -30.99 -29.42
C PRO A 380 16.00 -29.77 -28.62
N LEU A 381 17.08 -29.91 -27.84
CA LEU A 381 17.65 -28.81 -27.04
C LEU A 381 18.85 -28.13 -27.71
N PHE A 382 19.42 -28.73 -28.76
CA PHE A 382 20.70 -28.30 -29.33
C PHE A 382 20.64 -28.17 -30.83
N LYS A 383 21.21 -27.07 -31.34
CA LYS A 383 21.44 -26.85 -32.76
C LYS A 383 22.84 -26.33 -33.04
N ASP A 384 23.23 -26.39 -34.30
CA ASP A 384 24.47 -25.81 -34.83
C ASP A 384 25.74 -26.29 -34.10
N GLY A 385 25.75 -27.56 -33.70
CA GLY A 385 26.91 -28.19 -33.08
C GLY A 385 28.11 -28.18 -33.99
N GLU A 386 29.16 -27.50 -33.55
CA GLU A 386 30.40 -27.33 -34.29
C GLU A 386 31.62 -27.78 -33.47
N ILE A 387 32.57 -28.43 -34.16
CA ILE A 387 33.88 -28.78 -33.61
C ILE A 387 34.82 -27.60 -33.83
N ARG A 388 35.28 -26.93 -32.77
CA ARG A 388 36.18 -25.78 -32.90
C ARG A 388 37.65 -26.16 -33.05
N SER A 389 38.05 -27.30 -32.51
CA SER A 389 39.44 -27.75 -32.56
C SER A 389 39.50 -29.27 -32.45
N PHE A 390 40.35 -29.86 -33.27
CA PHE A 390 40.67 -31.28 -33.25
C PHE A 390 42.19 -31.45 -33.29
N SER A 391 42.73 -32.18 -32.32
CA SER A 391 44.12 -32.62 -32.33
C SER A 391 44.16 -34.15 -32.29
N LYS A 392 44.94 -34.80 -33.15
CA LYS A 392 45.08 -36.26 -33.14
C LYS A 392 46.46 -36.63 -32.59
N SER A 393 46.50 -37.46 -31.57
CA SER A 393 47.71 -38.06 -31.03
C SER A 393 47.52 -39.57 -30.85
N GLY A 394 48.62 -40.31 -30.73
CA GLY A 394 48.61 -41.76 -30.50
C GLY A 394 48.90 -42.61 -31.74
N ASP A 395 48.90 -43.92 -31.53
CA ASP A 395 49.22 -44.93 -32.52
C ASP A 395 48.25 -46.13 -32.44
N LEU A 396 48.43 -47.11 -33.33
CA LEU A 396 47.57 -48.30 -33.38
C LEU A 396 47.67 -49.17 -32.11
N SER A 397 48.77 -49.05 -31.35
CA SER A 397 49.02 -49.88 -30.16
C SER A 397 48.39 -49.29 -28.89
N THR A 398 48.28 -47.97 -28.82
CA THR A 398 47.78 -47.21 -27.66
C THR A 398 46.38 -46.62 -27.88
N GLY A 399 45.92 -46.63 -29.14
CA GLY A 399 44.70 -45.96 -29.59
C GLY A 399 44.98 -44.52 -30.02
N TYR A 400 44.11 -43.98 -30.86
CA TYR A 400 44.14 -42.58 -31.23
C TYR A 400 43.31 -41.79 -30.25
N SER A 401 43.91 -40.75 -29.65
CA SER A 401 43.26 -39.82 -28.74
C SER A 401 43.13 -38.44 -29.37
N SER A 402 42.08 -37.70 -28.97
CA SER A 402 41.89 -36.31 -29.35
C SER A 402 41.26 -35.49 -28.24
N SER A 403 41.75 -34.27 -28.05
CA SER A 403 40.98 -33.25 -27.32
C SER A 403 39.93 -32.67 -28.24
N VAL A 404 38.68 -32.70 -27.78
CA VAL A 404 37.52 -32.21 -28.52
C VAL A 404 36.94 -31.02 -27.78
N ARG A 405 36.69 -29.94 -28.52
CA ARG A 405 35.92 -28.78 -28.07
C ARG A 405 34.72 -28.61 -28.98
N LEU A 406 33.53 -28.81 -28.43
CA LEU A 406 32.26 -28.61 -29.11
C LEU A 406 31.62 -27.31 -28.63
N VAL A 407 30.96 -26.61 -29.55
CA VAL A 407 30.06 -25.51 -29.19
C VAL A 407 28.70 -25.83 -29.77
N LEU A 408 27.68 -25.83 -28.92
CA LEU A 408 26.29 -26.03 -29.28
C LEU A 408 25.53 -24.74 -29.00
N SER A 409 24.59 -24.37 -29.87
CA SER A 409 23.62 -23.33 -29.59
C SER A 409 22.38 -23.97 -28.97
N LEU A 410 21.79 -23.34 -27.97
CA LEU A 410 20.54 -23.82 -27.38
C LEU A 410 19.36 -23.48 -28.30
N GLU A 411 18.48 -24.45 -28.51
CA GLU A 411 17.21 -24.24 -29.18
C GLU A 411 16.25 -23.49 -28.23
N GLU A 412 15.48 -22.55 -28.78
CA GLU A 412 14.41 -21.93 -28.01
C GLU A 412 13.27 -22.95 -27.99
N ASP A 413 12.71 -23.21 -26.81
CA ASP A 413 11.35 -23.75 -26.76
C ASP A 413 10.53 -22.77 -27.61
N GLU A 414 10.02 -23.21 -28.77
CA GLU A 414 9.01 -22.48 -29.50
C GLU A 414 7.81 -22.36 -28.55
N GLU A 415 7.81 -21.31 -27.71
CA GLU A 415 6.61 -20.85 -27.04
C GLU A 415 5.62 -20.54 -28.16
N GLU A 416 4.63 -21.43 -28.30
CA GLU A 416 3.49 -21.40 -29.20
C GLU A 416 3.13 -19.99 -29.68
N GLY A 417 3.79 -19.57 -30.76
CA GLY A 417 3.40 -18.44 -31.58
C GLY A 417 2.35 -18.85 -32.61
N GLU A 418 1.39 -19.70 -32.22
CA GLU A 418 0.16 -19.95 -33.00
C GLU A 418 -0.89 -18.86 -32.68
N GLU A 419 -0.50 -17.58 -32.77
CA GLU A 419 -1.41 -16.52 -33.24
C GLU A 419 -1.20 -16.35 -34.75
N ALA A 420 -1.34 -17.43 -35.50
CA ALA A 420 -1.47 -17.38 -36.94
C ALA A 420 -2.96 -17.22 -37.29
N LEU A 421 -3.33 -15.96 -37.55
CA LEU A 421 -4.34 -15.60 -38.55
C LEU A 421 -5.73 -16.23 -38.37
N ILE A 422 -6.53 -15.69 -37.44
CA ILE A 422 -7.99 -15.66 -37.66
C ILE A 422 -8.26 -14.63 -38.76
N ASP A 423 -8.42 -15.19 -39.95
CA ASP A 423 -9.06 -14.69 -41.15
C ASP A 423 -10.14 -13.62 -40.87
N ASN A 424 -9.81 -12.35 -41.05
CA ASN A 424 -10.80 -11.29 -41.23
C ASN A 424 -11.18 -11.23 -42.72
N THR A 425 -11.98 -12.20 -43.15
CA THR A 425 -12.88 -12.07 -44.29
C THR A 425 -14.33 -12.20 -43.82
N ASN A 426 -14.90 -11.05 -43.42
CA ASN A 426 -16.19 -10.51 -43.89
C ASN A 426 -16.58 -9.25 -43.12
#